data_AF-A0A3E0MQX5-F1
#
_entry.id   AF-A0A3E0MQX5-F1
#
_cell.length_a   1.000
_cell.length_b   1.000
_cell.length_c   1.000
_cell.angle_alpha   90.00
_cell.angle_beta   90.00
_cell.angle_gamma   90.00
#
_symmetry.space_group_name_H-M   'P 1'
#
loop_
_entity.id
_entity.type
_entity.pdbx_description
1 polymer ?
#
loop_
_entity_poly.entity_id
_entity_poly.type
_entity_poly.pdbx_seq_one_letter_code
_entity_poly.pdbx_strand_id
1 'polypeptide(L)'
;MSVQILSRRSSVLRDRPFPTRLGDGELAINTNAGEPGLFVKDSGSGLIKAGPTFVGATAPNASGVGFTSSSKGESWLDTASTHILKINDGTSFQTVKAVVSRSAGQPTSPVDGQLHYDTTASNFLMYDADAAAWVTL
;
A
#
# COMPACT_ATOMS: atom_id res chain seq x y z
N MET A 1 32.14 8.28 -19.54
CA MET A 1 30.87 8.84 -20.06
C MET A 1 29.73 8.07 -19.44
N SER A 2 28.72 8.73 -18.91
CA SER A 2 27.46 8.08 -18.56
C SER A 2 26.47 8.28 -19.70
N VAL A 3 25.82 7.19 -20.14
CA VAL A 3 24.70 7.28 -21.07
C VAL A 3 23.44 7.53 -20.26
N GLN A 4 22.72 8.58 -20.61
CA GLN A 4 21.43 8.90 -20.00
C GLN A 4 20.32 8.22 -20.81
N ILE A 5 19.58 7.31 -20.16
CA ILE A 5 18.38 6.70 -20.73
C ILE A 5 17.17 7.29 -20.03
N LEU A 6 16.24 7.81 -20.81
CA LEU A 6 15.03 8.45 -20.30
C LEU A 6 13.79 7.65 -20.72
N SER A 7 13.05 7.15 -19.73
CA SER A 7 11.68 6.69 -19.91
C SER A 7 10.74 7.86 -20.19
N ARG A 8 9.54 7.53 -20.70
CA ARG A 8 8.43 8.50 -20.83
C ARG A 8 8.18 9.17 -19.49
N ARG A 9 8.00 10.49 -19.53
CA ARG A 9 7.91 11.30 -18.31
C ARG A 9 6.91 12.43 -18.43
N SER A 10 6.35 12.82 -17.29
CA SER A 10 5.52 14.02 -17.13
C SER A 10 5.93 14.77 -15.86
N SER A 11 5.73 16.09 -15.86
CA SER A 11 5.82 16.93 -14.67
C SER A 11 4.46 17.54 -14.28
N VAL A 12 3.39 17.14 -14.97
CA VAL A 12 2.03 17.61 -14.70
C VAL A 12 1.47 16.87 -13.48
N LEU A 13 0.91 17.61 -12.53
CA LEU A 13 0.32 17.05 -11.30
C LEU A 13 -0.82 16.07 -11.65
N ARG A 14 -0.82 14.87 -11.03
CA ARG A 14 -1.84 13.82 -11.25
C ARG A 14 -1.89 13.29 -12.69
N ASP A 15 -0.84 13.50 -13.48
CA ASP A 15 -0.74 12.96 -14.83
C ASP A 15 -0.15 11.55 -14.81
N ARG A 16 -0.99 10.57 -15.12
CA ARG A 16 -0.61 9.16 -15.21
C ARG A 16 -0.60 8.74 -16.68
N PRO A 17 0.42 7.99 -17.13
CA PRO A 17 0.45 7.50 -18.50
C PRO A 17 -0.75 6.58 -18.78
N PHE A 18 -1.33 6.69 -19.98
CA PHE A 18 -2.36 5.75 -20.40
C PHE A 18 -1.71 4.39 -20.71
N PRO A 19 -2.14 3.30 -20.06
CA PRO A 19 -1.54 1.99 -20.27
C PRO A 19 -1.59 1.52 -21.74
N THR A 20 -2.57 1.97 -22.52
CA THR A 20 -2.67 1.70 -23.98
C THR A 20 -1.57 2.37 -24.82
N ARG A 21 -0.78 3.29 -24.24
CA ARG A 21 0.33 3.99 -24.91
C ARG A 21 1.71 3.47 -24.49
N LEU A 22 1.75 2.44 -23.66
CA LEU A 22 2.96 1.80 -23.15
C LEU A 22 3.01 0.35 -23.63
N GLY A 23 4.21 -0.15 -23.93
CA GLY A 23 4.45 -1.58 -24.09
C GLY A 23 4.46 -2.30 -22.74
N ASP A 24 4.20 -3.60 -22.73
CA ASP A 24 4.27 -4.41 -21.49
C ASP A 24 5.66 -4.29 -20.85
N GLY A 25 5.68 -3.99 -19.55
CA GLY A 25 6.91 -3.75 -18.79
C GLY A 25 7.57 -2.38 -19.04
N GLU A 26 7.04 -1.53 -19.93
CA GLU A 26 7.60 -0.19 -20.17
C GLU A 26 7.47 0.69 -18.92
N LEU A 27 8.59 1.28 -18.53
CA LEU A 27 8.68 2.21 -17.41
C LEU A 27 8.19 3.60 -17.85
N ALA A 28 7.47 4.28 -16.97
CA ALA A 28 7.09 5.69 -17.12
C ALA A 28 7.14 6.40 -15.77
N ILE A 29 7.40 7.72 -15.78
CA ILE A 29 7.68 8.48 -14.55
C ILE A 29 6.87 9.78 -14.51
N ASN A 30 6.23 10.09 -13.39
CA ASN A 30 5.79 11.44 -13.08
C ASN A 30 6.74 12.06 -12.04
N THR A 31 7.34 13.19 -12.38
CA THR A 31 8.31 13.92 -11.54
C THR A 31 7.70 15.11 -10.81
N ASN A 32 6.37 15.30 -10.87
CA ASN A 32 5.71 16.38 -10.15
C ASN A 32 5.87 16.17 -8.63
N ALA A 33 6.30 17.20 -7.90
CA ALA A 33 6.59 17.08 -6.47
C ALA A 33 5.35 16.80 -5.61
N GLY A 34 4.14 17.14 -6.07
CA GLY A 34 2.90 16.90 -5.31
C GLY A 34 2.38 15.46 -5.42
N GLU A 35 2.67 14.77 -6.53
CA GLU A 35 2.33 13.37 -6.70
C GLU A 35 3.35 12.68 -7.65
N PRO A 36 4.59 12.46 -7.18
CA PRO A 36 5.56 11.72 -7.98
C PRO A 36 5.07 10.27 -8.19
N GLY A 37 5.55 9.63 -9.25
CA GLY A 37 5.14 8.25 -9.55
C GLY A 37 6.09 7.52 -10.47
N LEU A 38 6.43 6.28 -10.13
CA LEU A 38 7.00 5.29 -11.03
C LEU A 38 5.89 4.34 -11.48
N PHE A 39 5.71 4.21 -12.78
CA PHE A 39 4.67 3.40 -13.38
C PHE A 39 5.23 2.33 -14.31
N VAL A 40 4.55 1.18 -14.37
CA VAL A 40 4.83 0.07 -15.28
C VAL A 40 3.50 -0.40 -15.88
N LYS A 41 3.52 -0.76 -17.16
CA LYS A 41 2.40 -1.46 -17.81
C LYS A 41 2.48 -2.95 -17.48
N ASP A 42 1.41 -3.52 -16.91
CA ASP A 42 1.31 -4.98 -16.70
C ASP A 42 1.11 -5.73 -18.04
N SER A 43 0.99 -7.06 -18.03
CA SER A 43 0.67 -7.83 -19.24
C SER A 43 -0.82 -7.83 -19.63
N GLY A 44 -1.67 -7.12 -18.88
CA GLY A 44 -3.11 -7.01 -19.09
C GLY A 44 -3.49 -5.68 -19.74
N SER A 45 -4.42 -4.93 -19.15
CA SER A 45 -4.74 -3.55 -19.52
C SER A 45 -4.39 -2.54 -18.43
N GLY A 46 -3.79 -3.01 -17.32
CA GLY A 46 -3.58 -2.24 -16.11
C GLY A 46 -2.30 -1.41 -16.15
N LEU A 47 -2.37 -0.24 -15.53
CA LEU A 47 -1.19 0.51 -15.12
C LEU A 47 -0.89 0.17 -13.67
N ILE A 48 0.37 -0.07 -13.34
CA ILE A 48 0.85 -0.30 -11.98
C ILE A 48 1.69 0.90 -11.54
N LYS A 49 1.31 1.55 -10.43
CA LYS A 49 2.15 2.51 -9.72
C LYS A 49 3.00 1.76 -8.71
N ALA A 50 4.30 1.68 -8.93
CA ALA A 50 5.24 1.02 -8.04
C ALA A 50 5.57 1.84 -6.79
N GLY A 51 5.46 3.16 -6.88
CA GLY A 51 5.70 4.07 -5.76
C GLY A 51 5.92 5.51 -6.22
N PRO A 52 6.24 6.42 -5.29
CA PRO A 52 6.21 6.21 -3.83
C PRO A 52 4.77 6.05 -3.30
N THR A 53 4.63 5.67 -2.02
CA THR A 53 3.37 5.77 -1.30
C THR A 53 2.89 7.21 -1.33
N PHE A 54 1.65 7.43 -1.77
CA PHE A 54 1.05 8.76 -1.73
C PHE A 54 0.75 9.15 -0.28
N VAL A 55 0.94 10.42 0.08
CA VAL A 55 0.63 10.94 1.41
C VAL A 55 -0.32 12.11 1.26
N GLY A 56 -1.51 12.01 1.83
CA GLY A 56 -2.50 13.10 1.74
C GLY A 56 -3.86 12.75 2.35
N ALA A 57 -4.72 13.77 2.43
CA ALA A 57 -6.04 13.65 3.05
C ALA A 57 -7.11 13.04 2.12
N THR A 58 -6.85 12.99 0.82
CA THR A 58 -7.73 12.38 -0.19
C THR A 58 -6.99 11.27 -0.93
N ALA A 59 -7.72 10.30 -1.49
CA ALA A 59 -7.09 9.25 -2.28
C ALA A 59 -6.24 9.83 -3.42
N PRO A 60 -5.10 9.19 -3.77
CA PRO A 60 -4.33 9.59 -4.94
C PRO A 60 -5.21 9.51 -6.20
N ASN A 61 -4.87 10.30 -7.21
CA ASN A 61 -5.63 10.37 -8.47
C ASN A 61 -7.11 10.76 -8.38
N ALA A 62 -7.61 11.25 -7.25
CA ALA A 62 -9.03 11.64 -7.12
C ALA A 62 -9.50 12.65 -8.20
N SER A 63 -8.56 13.34 -8.85
CA SER A 63 -8.76 14.26 -9.97
C SER A 63 -7.65 14.07 -11.01
N GLY A 64 -7.52 12.85 -11.51
CA GLY A 64 -6.51 12.47 -12.51
C GLY A 64 -6.59 13.31 -13.78
N VAL A 65 -5.43 13.82 -14.23
CA VAL A 65 -5.28 14.50 -15.54
C VAL A 65 -5.05 13.48 -16.64
N GLY A 66 -4.28 12.44 -16.33
CA GLY A 66 -4.00 11.32 -17.23
C GLY A 66 -4.97 10.16 -17.00
N PHE A 67 -4.44 8.93 -16.97
CA PHE A 67 -5.25 7.75 -16.65
C PHE A 67 -5.86 7.86 -15.24
N THR A 68 -7.19 7.75 -15.14
CA THR A 68 -7.94 8.08 -13.91
C THR A 68 -8.07 6.93 -12.93
N SER A 69 -7.79 5.69 -13.33
CA SER A 69 -7.86 4.56 -12.41
C SER A 69 -6.65 4.54 -11.46
N SER A 70 -6.90 4.10 -10.22
CA SER A 70 -5.83 3.74 -9.29
C SER A 70 -5.28 2.35 -9.61
N SER A 71 -4.00 2.14 -9.35
CA SER A 71 -3.35 0.87 -9.63
C SER A 71 -3.60 -0.15 -8.51
N LYS A 72 -3.79 -1.43 -8.84
CA LYS A 72 -3.75 -2.49 -7.83
C LYS A 72 -2.38 -2.47 -7.12
N GLY A 73 -2.39 -2.57 -5.80
CA GLY A 73 -1.21 -2.47 -4.94
C GLY A 73 -0.74 -1.05 -4.66
N GLU A 74 -1.41 -0.02 -5.19
CA GLU A 74 -1.06 1.37 -4.92
C GLU A 74 -1.24 1.70 -3.43
N SER A 75 -0.20 2.26 -2.82
CA SER A 75 -0.16 2.62 -1.41
C SER A 75 -0.51 4.08 -1.18
N TRP A 76 -1.33 4.33 -0.17
CA TRP A 76 -1.71 5.66 0.28
C TRP A 76 -1.68 5.73 1.82
N LEU A 77 -0.93 6.69 2.36
CA LEU A 77 -1.03 7.10 3.76
C LEU A 77 -2.11 8.17 3.90
N ASP A 78 -3.28 7.77 4.40
CA ASP A 78 -4.43 8.64 4.61
C ASP A 78 -4.24 9.49 5.87
N THR A 79 -3.92 10.77 5.66
CA THR A 79 -3.69 11.71 6.75
C THR A 79 -4.99 12.25 7.36
N ALA A 80 -6.14 12.08 6.71
CA ALA A 80 -7.44 12.46 7.27
C ALA A 80 -7.92 11.43 8.31
N SER A 81 -7.56 10.15 8.11
CA SER A 81 -7.90 9.05 9.02
C SER A 81 -6.78 8.74 10.02
N THR A 82 -6.18 9.75 10.65
CA THR A 82 -5.08 9.58 11.64
C THR A 82 -3.86 8.78 11.11
N HIS A 83 -3.45 9.00 9.86
CA HIS A 83 -2.29 8.35 9.22
C HIS A 83 -2.44 6.82 9.08
N ILE A 84 -3.57 6.38 8.54
CA ILE A 84 -3.82 4.97 8.22
C ILE A 84 -3.25 4.61 6.85
N LEU A 85 -2.44 3.55 6.78
CA LEU A 85 -2.01 2.97 5.51
C LEU A 85 -3.18 2.25 4.83
N LYS A 86 -3.40 2.61 3.57
CA LYS A 86 -4.38 1.99 2.68
C LYS A 86 -3.70 1.45 1.43
N ILE A 87 -4.19 0.32 0.94
CA ILE A 87 -3.73 -0.33 -0.29
C ILE A 87 -4.91 -0.49 -1.23
N ASN A 88 -4.74 -0.11 -2.50
CA ASN A 88 -5.76 -0.35 -3.51
C ASN A 88 -5.78 -1.84 -3.92
N ASP A 89 -6.92 -2.51 -3.81
CA ASP A 89 -7.08 -3.92 -4.17
C ASP A 89 -7.35 -4.18 -5.67
N GLY A 90 -7.43 -3.10 -6.46
CA GLY A 90 -7.85 -3.07 -7.87
C GLY A 90 -9.25 -2.50 -8.07
N THR A 91 -10.03 -2.35 -7.01
CA THR A 91 -11.38 -1.78 -7.02
C THR A 91 -11.50 -0.59 -6.08
N SER A 92 -10.91 -0.68 -4.88
CA SER A 92 -11.01 0.36 -3.84
C SER A 92 -9.79 0.35 -2.93
N PHE A 93 -9.54 1.49 -2.27
CA PHE A 93 -8.53 1.57 -1.21
C PHE A 93 -9.05 0.92 0.07
N GLN A 94 -8.40 -0.16 0.47
CA GLN A 94 -8.70 -0.87 1.70
C GLN A 94 -7.79 -0.40 2.82
N THR A 95 -8.35 -0.22 4.02
CA THR A 95 -7.56 -0.05 5.23
C THR A 95 -6.82 -1.35 5.54
N VAL A 96 -5.50 -1.27 5.70
CA VAL A 96 -4.71 -2.40 6.18
C VAL A 96 -5.07 -2.66 7.64
N LYS A 97 -5.46 -3.90 7.96
CA LYS A 97 -5.86 -4.31 9.31
C LYS A 97 -4.74 -5.11 9.95
N ALA A 98 -4.49 -4.87 11.23
CA ALA A 98 -3.72 -5.80 12.04
C ALA A 98 -4.46 -7.15 12.09
N VAL A 99 -3.73 -8.24 11.94
CA VAL A 99 -4.28 -9.59 12.07
C VAL A 99 -4.08 -10.03 13.51
N VAL A 100 -5.18 -10.32 14.20
CA VAL A 100 -5.18 -11.00 15.50
C VAL A 100 -5.27 -12.49 15.25
N SER A 101 -4.35 -13.29 15.80
CA SER A 101 -4.50 -14.75 15.73
C SER A 101 -5.66 -15.19 16.63
N ARG A 102 -6.41 -16.21 16.22
CA ARG A 102 -7.59 -16.69 16.96
C ARG A 102 -7.62 -18.20 16.98
N SER A 103 -7.52 -18.79 18.17
CA SER A 103 -7.56 -20.24 18.39
C SER A 103 -7.93 -20.57 19.83
N ALA A 104 -8.23 -21.84 20.09
CA ALA A 104 -8.36 -22.35 21.45
C ALA A 104 -6.96 -22.48 22.07
N GLY A 105 -6.73 -21.79 23.18
CA GLY A 105 -5.42 -21.75 23.82
C GLY A 105 -4.42 -20.85 23.09
N GLN A 106 -3.33 -20.58 23.81
CA GLN A 106 -2.26 -19.68 23.41
C GLN A 106 -1.28 -20.33 22.41
N PRO A 107 -0.83 -19.61 21.36
CA PRO A 107 0.23 -20.07 20.47
C PRO A 107 1.53 -20.45 21.21
N THR A 108 2.21 -21.50 20.76
CA THR A 108 3.42 -22.07 21.38
C THR A 108 4.73 -21.49 20.85
N SER A 109 4.69 -20.71 19.77
CA SER A 109 5.85 -19.98 19.24
C SER A 109 5.47 -18.52 18.98
N PRO A 110 5.09 -17.77 20.04
CA PRO A 110 4.70 -16.39 19.88
C PRO A 110 5.90 -15.48 19.61
N VAL A 111 5.63 -14.37 18.93
CA VAL A 111 6.59 -13.27 18.76
C VAL A 111 6.16 -12.11 19.64
N ASP A 112 7.13 -11.30 20.07
CA ASP A 112 6.87 -10.14 20.90
C ASP A 112 5.83 -9.19 20.27
N GLY A 113 4.89 -8.70 21.08
CA GLY A 113 3.80 -7.84 20.64
C GLY A 113 2.71 -8.53 19.83
N GLN A 114 2.74 -9.86 19.67
CA GLN A 114 1.69 -10.59 18.98
C GLN A 114 0.36 -10.44 19.71
N LEU A 115 -0.67 -9.99 19.01
CA LEU A 115 -2.05 -9.92 19.50
C LEU A 115 -2.78 -11.25 19.23
N HIS A 116 -3.48 -11.77 20.24
CA HIS A 116 -4.18 -13.05 20.18
C HIS A 116 -5.54 -12.99 20.88
N TYR A 117 -6.54 -13.64 20.31
CA TYR A 117 -7.80 -13.93 20.98
C TYR A 117 -7.88 -15.43 21.30
N ASP A 118 -7.81 -15.76 22.59
CA ASP A 118 -7.97 -17.13 23.07
C ASP A 118 -9.46 -17.46 23.18
N THR A 119 -9.95 -18.39 22.36
CA THR A 119 -11.36 -18.77 22.37
C THR A 119 -11.75 -19.67 23.54
N THR A 120 -10.78 -20.27 24.24
CA THR A 120 -11.01 -21.09 25.44
C THR A 120 -11.22 -20.17 26.65
N ALA A 121 -10.33 -19.21 26.83
CA ALA A 121 -10.39 -18.24 27.93
C ALA A 121 -11.30 -17.03 27.65
N SER A 122 -11.73 -16.84 26.39
CA SER A 122 -12.54 -15.70 25.93
C SER A 122 -11.92 -14.34 26.25
N ASN A 123 -10.60 -14.22 26.09
CA ASN A 123 -9.87 -12.98 26.37
C ASN A 123 -8.95 -12.58 25.21
N PHE A 124 -8.63 -11.29 25.18
CA PHE A 124 -7.66 -10.70 24.28
C PHE A 124 -6.32 -10.55 25.00
N LEU A 125 -5.26 -11.00 24.35
CA LEU A 125 -3.93 -11.14 24.92
C LEU A 125 -2.89 -10.52 23.98
N MET A 126 -1.79 -10.06 24.57
CA MET A 126 -0.54 -9.75 23.88
C MET A 126 0.56 -10.65 24.41
N TYR A 127 1.46 -11.13 23.56
CA TYR A 127 2.67 -11.79 24.05
C TYR A 127 3.73 -10.75 24.42
N ASP A 128 4.25 -10.85 25.63
CA ASP A 128 5.37 -10.06 26.16
C ASP A 128 6.60 -10.97 26.24
N ALA A 129 7.60 -10.68 25.40
CA ALA A 129 8.82 -11.49 25.35
C ALA A 129 9.75 -11.29 26.55
N ASP A 130 9.72 -10.13 27.21
CA ASP A 130 10.52 -9.87 28.41
C ASP A 130 9.99 -10.68 29.60
N ALA A 131 8.66 -10.76 29.73
CA ALA A 131 7.99 -11.60 30.72
C ALA A 131 7.91 -13.08 30.31
N ALA A 132 8.21 -13.40 29.04
CA ALA A 132 8.01 -14.71 28.42
C ALA A 132 6.58 -15.26 28.64
N ALA A 133 5.58 -14.38 28.56
CA ALA A 133 4.22 -14.68 28.96
C ALA A 133 3.18 -13.96 28.10
N TRP A 134 1.98 -14.54 28.03
CA TRP A 134 0.81 -13.87 27.49
C TRP A 134 0.17 -12.99 28.56
N VAL A 135 0.03 -11.69 28.26
CA VAL A 135 -0.60 -10.70 29.12
C VAL A 135 -1.98 -10.33 28.59
N THR A 136 -2.97 -10.24 29.47
CA THR A 136 -4.33 -9.80 29.09
C THR A 136 -4.34 -8.29 28.89
N LEU A 137 -4.99 -7.84 27.82
CA LEU A 137 -5.18 -6.42 27.47
C LEU A 137 -6.55 -5.89 27.91
#